data_AF-A0A2E2Z9E5-F1
#
_entry.id   AF-A0A2E2Z9E5-F1
#
_cell.length_a   1.000
_cell.length_b   1.000
_cell.length_c   1.000
_cell.angle_alpha   90.00
_cell.angle_beta   90.00
_cell.angle_gamma   90.00
#
_symmetry.space_group_name_H-M   'P 1'
#
loop_
_entity.id
_entity.type
_entity.pdbx_description
1 polymer ?
#
loop_
_entity_poly.entity_id
_entity_poly.type
_entity_poly.pdbx_seq_one_letter_code
_entity_poly.pdbx_strand_id
1 'polypeptide(L)'
;MEKNSPTEKFDFSKHFLNALLGSLYYIFVYIPFILPFKVYSHAAVRISKLWESKSLGYDESKSDYPLFLFYFKYVVNFIFDAAIFLAWPVGIIYSAYFYIDNSFVTFEAMMYMIAGFYLSVLYTRFLKEILNFFLNYLVVWLLDVIKNIGKFIKNAWLLNFVYKQKK
;
A
#
# COMPACT_ATOMS: atom_id res chain seq x y z
N MET A 1 21.61 -4.43 4.05
CA MET A 1 22.04 -5.67 3.39
C MET A 1 21.93 -6.78 4.41
N GLU A 2 20.82 -7.50 4.39
CA GLU A 2 20.64 -8.69 5.21
C GLU A 2 21.61 -9.76 4.66
N LYS A 3 22.54 -10.21 5.51
CA LYS A 3 23.49 -11.26 5.12
C LYS A 3 22.67 -12.52 4.83
N ASN A 4 22.67 -12.97 3.58
CA ASN A 4 22.17 -14.30 3.22
C ASN A 4 22.97 -15.34 4.02
N SER A 5 22.38 -15.85 5.10
CA SER A 5 22.90 -17.03 5.79
C SER A 5 22.85 -18.20 4.81
N PRO A 6 23.93 -18.99 4.64
CA PRO A 6 23.87 -20.17 3.78
C PRO A 6 22.79 -21.10 4.34
N THR A 7 21.73 -21.31 3.58
CA THR A 7 20.63 -22.21 3.96
C THR A 7 21.17 -23.63 4.12
N GLU A 8 20.89 -24.25 5.27
CA GLU A 8 21.23 -25.65 5.54
C GLU A 8 20.69 -26.57 4.43
N LYS A 9 21.44 -27.63 4.07
CA LYS A 9 20.98 -28.61 3.07
C LYS A 9 19.69 -29.27 3.55
N PHE A 10 18.75 -29.53 2.64
CA PHE A 10 17.47 -30.12 2.97
C PHE A 10 17.62 -31.55 3.54
N ASP A 11 17.18 -31.75 4.77
CA ASP A 11 17.00 -33.04 5.41
C ASP A 11 15.49 -33.31 5.60
N PHE A 12 15.00 -34.40 5.02
CA PHE A 12 13.57 -34.75 5.09
C PHE A 12 13.09 -34.95 6.53
N SER A 13 13.88 -35.62 7.37
CA SER A 13 13.51 -35.93 8.76
C SER A 13 13.35 -34.69 9.63
N LYS A 14 14.13 -33.64 9.32
CA LYS A 14 14.17 -32.39 10.07
C LYS A 14 13.25 -31.31 9.48
N HIS A 15 13.15 -31.24 8.15
CA HIS A 15 12.52 -30.11 7.47
C HIS A 15 11.12 -30.41 6.93
N PHE A 16 10.79 -31.66 6.58
CA PHE A 16 9.53 -31.95 5.90
C PHE A 16 8.30 -31.59 6.75
N LEU A 17 8.25 -32.08 8.00
CA LEU A 17 7.12 -31.82 8.88
C LEU A 17 6.98 -30.33 9.20
N ASN A 18 8.09 -29.64 9.43
CA ASN A 18 8.10 -28.20 9.69
C ASN A 18 7.65 -27.39 8.47
N ALA A 19 8.09 -27.77 7.26
CA ALA A 19 7.66 -27.12 6.02
C ALA A 19 6.18 -27.37 5.73
N LEU A 20 5.68 -28.59 5.98
CA LEU A 20 4.26 -28.93 5.83
C LEU A 20 3.40 -28.14 6.81
N LEU A 21 3.72 -28.20 8.11
CA LEU A 21 2.98 -27.45 9.14
C LEU A 21 3.05 -25.95 8.90
N GLY A 22 4.23 -25.43 8.53
CA GLY A 22 4.40 -24.03 8.18
C GLY A 22 3.51 -23.62 7.01
N SER A 23 3.51 -24.40 5.92
CA SER A 23 2.67 -24.13 4.75
C SER A 23 1.18 -24.15 5.10
N LEU A 24 0.73 -25.16 5.86
CA LEU A 24 -0.67 -25.26 6.30
C LEU A 24 -1.07 -24.07 7.18
N TYR A 25 -0.21 -23.70 8.14
CA TYR A 25 -0.44 -22.54 8.99
C TYR A 25 -0.55 -21.26 8.16
N TYR A 26 0.37 -21.02 7.22
CA TYR A 26 0.33 -19.79 6.44
C TYR A 26 -0.86 -19.72 5.50
N ILE A 27 -1.20 -20.81 4.81
CA ILE A 27 -2.29 -20.86 3.83
C ILE A 27 -3.67 -20.81 4.51
N PHE A 28 -3.88 -21.58 5.58
CA PHE A 28 -5.21 -21.75 6.16
C PHE A 28 -5.47 -20.91 7.41
N VAL A 29 -4.43 -20.41 8.08
CA VAL A 29 -4.58 -19.63 9.32
C VAL A 29 -4.10 -18.20 9.13
N TYR A 30 -2.85 -18.02 8.71
CA TYR A 30 -2.23 -16.70 8.70
C TYR A 30 -2.81 -15.79 7.61
N ILE A 31 -2.77 -16.21 6.35
CA ILE A 31 -3.25 -15.41 5.23
C ILE A 31 -4.76 -15.11 5.32
N PRO A 32 -5.63 -16.07 5.62
CA PRO A 32 -7.06 -15.79 5.65
C PRO A 32 -7.51 -15.09 6.93
N PHE A 33 -6.87 -15.28 8.09
CA PHE A 33 -7.39 -14.72 9.35
C PHE A 33 -6.48 -13.67 9.97
N ILE A 34 -5.21 -14.01 10.21
CA ILE A 34 -4.29 -13.14 10.95
C ILE A 34 -3.92 -11.90 10.13
N LEU A 35 -3.65 -12.07 8.85
CA LEU A 35 -3.19 -11.01 7.97
C LEU A 35 -4.27 -9.94 7.75
N PRO A 36 -5.53 -10.26 7.38
CA PRO A 36 -6.60 -9.26 7.26
C PRO A 36 -6.80 -8.47 8.55
N PHE A 37 -6.81 -9.16 9.69
CA PHE A 37 -6.97 -8.50 10.99
C PHE A 37 -5.80 -7.58 11.33
N LYS A 38 -4.56 -7.99 11.03
CA LYS A 38 -3.39 -7.14 11.21
C LYS A 38 -3.43 -5.91 10.31
N VAL A 39 -3.83 -6.07 9.05
CA VAL A 39 -4.00 -4.96 8.11
C VAL A 39 -5.08 -3.99 8.58
N TYR A 40 -6.23 -4.53 9.00
CA TYR A 40 -7.36 -3.78 9.53
C TYR A 40 -6.99 -2.98 10.78
N SER A 41 -6.42 -3.64 11.79
CA SER A 41 -6.03 -3.01 13.06
C SER A 41 -4.97 -1.93 12.87
N HIS A 42 -4.00 -2.14 11.98
CA HIS A 42 -3.03 -1.10 11.64
C HIS A 42 -3.66 0.12 10.96
N ALA A 43 -4.65 -0.08 10.08
CA ALA A 43 -5.39 1.02 9.48
C ALA A 43 -6.21 1.79 10.53
N ALA A 44 -6.90 1.07 11.44
CA ALA A 44 -7.65 1.65 12.54
C ALA A 44 -6.78 2.54 13.44
N VAL A 45 -5.60 2.06 13.84
CA VAL A 45 -4.63 2.83 14.65
C VAL A 45 -4.17 4.10 13.92
N ARG A 46 -3.91 4.03 12.61
CA ARG A 46 -3.47 5.21 11.84
C ARG A 46 -4.59 6.25 11.73
N ILE A 47 -5.83 5.84 11.50
CA ILE A 47 -6.99 6.74 11.48
C ILE A 47 -7.24 7.35 12.86
N SER A 48 -7.15 6.55 13.93
CA SER A 48 -7.27 7.05 15.32
C SER A 48 -6.22 8.11 15.64
N LYS A 49 -4.95 7.90 15.26
CA LYS A 49 -3.90 8.91 15.44
C LYS A 49 -4.15 10.19 14.65
N LEU A 50 -4.67 10.06 13.42
CA LEU A 50 -5.06 11.23 12.62
C LEU A 50 -6.22 12.00 13.25
N TRP A 51 -7.14 11.31 13.89
CA TRP A 51 -8.22 11.92 14.66
C TRP A 51 -7.70 12.68 15.89
N GLU A 52 -6.75 12.10 16.61
CA GLU A 52 -6.09 12.74 17.77
C GLU A 52 -5.30 13.98 17.37
N SER A 53 -4.51 13.90 16.29
CA SER A 53 -3.68 15.01 15.84
C SER A 53 -4.47 16.12 15.15
N LYS A 54 -5.73 15.85 14.73
CA LYS A 54 -6.60 16.76 13.96
C LYS A 54 -5.94 17.38 12.73
N SER A 55 -4.86 16.79 12.25
CA SER A 55 -4.05 17.36 11.18
C SER A 55 -3.51 16.26 10.29
N LEU A 56 -3.72 16.44 8.99
CA LEU A 56 -3.11 15.65 7.92
C LEU A 56 -1.70 16.15 7.56
N GLY A 57 -1.21 17.19 8.25
CA GLY A 57 0.14 17.72 8.10
C GLY A 57 0.31 18.66 6.90
N TYR A 58 -0.63 19.59 6.71
CA TYR A 58 -0.41 20.74 5.84
C TYR A 58 0.58 21.69 6.52
N ASP A 59 1.74 21.89 5.90
CA ASP A 59 2.77 22.79 6.41
C ASP A 59 3.50 23.42 5.23
N GLU A 60 3.22 24.70 4.99
CA GLU A 60 3.84 25.48 3.91
C GLU A 60 5.34 25.68 4.11
N SER A 61 5.83 25.57 5.35
CA SER A 61 7.24 25.82 5.68
C SER A 61 8.16 24.63 5.43
N LYS A 62 7.60 23.43 5.18
CA LYS A 62 8.37 22.16 5.14
C LYS A 62 8.57 21.56 3.75
N SER A 63 8.00 22.14 2.70
CA SER A 63 8.08 21.60 1.35
C SER A 63 7.96 22.71 0.31
N ASP A 64 8.74 22.62 -0.76
CA ASP A 64 8.60 23.49 -1.94
C ASP A 64 7.24 23.29 -2.64
N TYR A 65 6.55 22.17 -2.38
CA TYR A 65 5.22 21.83 -2.91
C TYR A 65 4.27 21.30 -1.81
N PRO A 66 3.84 22.17 -0.88
CA PRO A 66 3.11 21.76 0.33
C PRO A 66 1.71 21.23 0.03
N LEU A 67 1.00 21.83 -0.94
CA LEU A 67 -0.33 21.38 -1.38
C LEU A 67 -0.28 19.98 -2.02
N PHE A 68 0.67 19.72 -2.90
CA PHE A 68 0.84 18.41 -3.53
C PHE A 68 1.10 17.32 -2.49
N LEU A 69 1.99 17.61 -1.53
CA LEU A 69 2.37 16.67 -0.47
C LEU A 69 1.20 16.40 0.50
N PHE A 70 0.36 17.41 0.74
CA PHE A 70 -0.89 17.23 1.48
C PHE A 70 -1.87 16.32 0.75
N TYR A 71 -2.18 16.60 -0.53
CA TYR A 71 -3.08 15.75 -1.32
C TYR A 71 -2.57 14.32 -1.42
N PHE A 72 -1.24 14.15 -1.54
CA PHE A 72 -0.60 12.84 -1.50
C PHE A 72 -0.88 12.11 -0.17
N LYS A 73 -0.60 12.74 0.97
CA LYS A 73 -0.87 12.15 2.30
C LYS A 73 -2.36 11.86 2.49
N TYR A 74 -3.23 12.74 2.03
CA TYR A 74 -4.68 12.56 2.10
C TYR A 74 -5.14 11.35 1.30
N VAL A 75 -4.80 11.27 0.01
CA VAL A 75 -5.27 10.19 -0.86
C VAL A 75 -4.63 8.86 -0.46
N VAL A 76 -3.32 8.82 -0.28
CA VAL A 76 -2.60 7.56 -0.09
C VAL A 76 -2.71 7.05 1.34
N ASN A 77 -2.61 7.93 2.35
CA ASN A 77 -2.64 7.49 3.73
C ASN A 77 -4.06 7.47 4.27
N PHE A 78 -4.78 8.59 4.21
CA PHE A 78 -6.10 8.68 4.83
C PHE A 78 -7.18 7.88 4.08
N ILE A 79 -7.39 8.10 2.77
CA ILE A 79 -8.50 7.44 2.04
C ILE A 79 -8.37 5.92 2.09
N PHE A 80 -7.18 5.36 1.80
CA PHE A 80 -7.00 3.90 1.86
C PHE A 80 -7.13 3.34 3.28
N ASP A 81 -6.59 4.01 4.30
CA ASP A 81 -6.74 3.51 5.68
C ASP A 81 -8.19 3.59 6.17
N ALA A 82 -8.92 4.65 5.77
CA ALA A 82 -10.34 4.78 6.04
C ALA A 82 -11.15 3.70 5.31
N ALA A 83 -10.87 3.46 4.03
CA ALA A 83 -11.52 2.40 3.25
C ALA A 83 -11.30 1.01 3.88
N ILE A 84 -10.06 0.69 4.28
CA ILE A 84 -9.75 -0.56 4.97
C ILE A 84 -10.52 -0.69 6.29
N PHE A 85 -10.55 0.38 7.10
CA PHE A 85 -11.23 0.38 8.38
C PHE A 85 -12.76 0.27 8.25
N LEU A 86 -13.33 0.92 7.24
CA LEU A 86 -14.77 0.92 7.00
C LEU A 86 -15.25 -0.33 6.25
N ALA A 87 -14.38 -1.03 5.51
CA ALA A 87 -14.74 -2.18 4.70
C ALA A 87 -15.54 -3.24 5.46
N TRP A 88 -15.15 -3.55 6.69
CA TRP A 88 -15.83 -4.55 7.52
C TRP A 88 -17.18 -4.06 8.06
N PRO A 89 -17.28 -2.95 8.84
CA PRO A 89 -18.57 -2.50 9.35
C PRO A 89 -19.55 -2.15 8.24
N VAL A 90 -19.11 -1.47 7.18
CA VAL A 90 -19.96 -1.16 6.02
C VAL A 90 -20.33 -2.42 5.26
N GLY A 91 -19.38 -3.34 5.05
CA GLY A 91 -19.62 -4.59 4.35
C GLY A 91 -20.66 -5.47 5.02
N ILE A 92 -20.63 -5.55 6.35
CA ILE A 92 -21.64 -6.28 7.15
C ILE A 92 -23.01 -5.63 7.00
N ILE A 93 -23.11 -4.30 7.21
CA ILE A 93 -24.39 -3.58 7.11
C ILE A 93 -24.97 -3.70 5.70
N TYR A 94 -24.14 -3.49 4.68
CA TYR A 94 -24.55 -3.55 3.29
C TYR A 94 -25.01 -4.96 2.89
N SER A 95 -24.25 -6.00 3.27
CA SER A 95 -24.62 -7.38 2.94
C SER A 95 -25.92 -7.80 3.61
N ALA A 96 -26.13 -7.40 4.88
CA ALA A 96 -27.38 -7.66 5.60
C ALA A 96 -28.57 -6.91 4.98
N TYR A 97 -28.40 -5.62 4.67
CA TYR A 97 -29.42 -4.83 3.99
C TYR A 97 -29.79 -5.46 2.64
N PHE A 98 -28.79 -5.80 1.83
CA PHE A 98 -28.99 -6.37 0.50
C PHE A 98 -29.75 -7.70 0.56
N TYR A 99 -29.47 -8.54 1.55
CA TYR A 99 -30.20 -9.79 1.79
C TYR A 99 -31.66 -9.56 2.20
N ILE A 100 -31.93 -8.58 3.08
CA ILE A 100 -33.29 -8.30 3.56
C ILE A 100 -34.16 -7.67 2.47
N ASP A 101 -33.59 -6.76 1.68
CA ASP A 101 -34.31 -5.98 0.67
C ASP A 101 -34.61 -6.80 -0.61
N ASN A 102 -33.81 -7.83 -0.90
CA ASN A 102 -33.92 -8.60 -2.13
C ASN A 102 -34.37 -10.04 -1.86
N SER A 103 -35.65 -10.33 -2.15
CA SER A 103 -36.26 -11.65 -1.97
C SER A 103 -35.62 -12.79 -2.79
N PHE A 104 -34.79 -12.45 -3.78
CA PHE A 104 -34.08 -13.42 -4.64
C PHE A 104 -32.66 -13.73 -4.15
N VAL A 105 -32.14 -13.00 -3.15
CA VAL A 105 -30.79 -13.20 -2.63
C VAL A 105 -30.80 -14.31 -1.60
N THR A 106 -29.99 -15.34 -1.83
CA THR A 106 -29.84 -16.46 -0.89
C THR A 106 -28.92 -16.08 0.27
N PHE A 107 -29.06 -16.81 1.38
CA PHE A 107 -28.13 -16.67 2.52
C PHE A 107 -26.67 -16.95 2.11
N GLU A 108 -26.46 -17.91 1.20
CA GLU A 108 -25.14 -18.20 0.63
C GLU A 108 -24.54 -16.99 -0.09
N ALA A 109 -25.33 -16.29 -0.91
CA ALA A 109 -24.88 -15.06 -1.58
C ALA A 109 -24.50 -13.97 -0.58
N MET A 110 -25.27 -13.80 0.51
CA MET A 110 -24.90 -12.89 1.60
C MET A 110 -23.56 -13.26 2.23
N MET A 111 -23.32 -14.56 2.49
CA MET A 111 -22.05 -15.03 3.06
C MET A 111 -20.87 -14.78 2.12
N TYR A 112 -21.06 -14.95 0.80
CA TYR A 112 -20.03 -14.60 -0.18
C TYR A 112 -19.73 -13.10 -0.22
N MET A 113 -20.75 -12.24 -0.08
CA MET A 113 -20.53 -10.79 0.00
C MET A 113 -19.73 -10.43 1.27
N ILE A 114 -20.10 -10.98 2.43
CA ILE A 114 -19.36 -10.78 3.68
C ILE A 114 -17.91 -11.25 3.53
N ALA A 115 -17.68 -12.42 2.96
CA ALA A 115 -16.33 -12.93 2.67
C ALA A 115 -15.57 -12.01 1.71
N GLY A 116 -16.23 -11.46 0.70
CA GLY A 116 -15.68 -10.49 -0.23
C GLY A 116 -15.23 -9.21 0.48
N PHE A 117 -16.07 -8.62 1.32
CA PHE A 117 -15.70 -7.45 2.13
C PHE A 117 -14.59 -7.78 3.13
N TYR A 118 -14.62 -8.96 3.72
CA TYR A 118 -13.60 -9.42 4.65
C TYR A 118 -12.21 -9.48 3.98
N LEU A 119 -12.11 -10.07 2.79
CA LEU A 119 -10.87 -10.15 2.02
C LEU A 119 -10.49 -8.83 1.33
N SER A 120 -11.45 -7.94 1.09
CA SER A 120 -11.20 -6.66 0.41
C SER A 120 -10.14 -5.80 1.11
N VAL A 121 -10.00 -5.92 2.44
CA VAL A 121 -8.95 -5.21 3.18
C VAL A 121 -7.53 -5.54 2.71
N LEU A 122 -7.29 -6.79 2.30
CA LEU A 122 -6.01 -7.21 1.74
C LEU A 122 -5.80 -6.60 0.36
N TYR A 123 -6.84 -6.64 -0.47
CA TYR A 123 -6.80 -6.07 -1.82
C TYR A 123 -6.59 -4.55 -1.79
N THR A 124 -7.33 -3.82 -0.95
CA THR A 124 -7.16 -2.38 -0.76
C THR A 124 -5.78 -2.05 -0.21
N ARG A 125 -5.24 -2.87 0.69
CA ARG A 125 -3.86 -2.72 1.18
C ARG A 125 -2.83 -2.91 0.07
N PHE A 126 -3.01 -3.92 -0.77
CA PHE A 126 -2.17 -4.16 -1.93
C PHE A 126 -2.19 -2.98 -2.91
N LEU A 127 -3.37 -2.43 -3.23
CA LEU A 127 -3.50 -1.23 -4.05
C LEU A 127 -2.78 -0.01 -3.43
N LYS A 128 -2.88 0.18 -2.11
CA LYS A 128 -2.14 1.23 -1.40
C LYS A 128 -0.63 1.08 -1.56
N GLU A 129 -0.11 -0.14 -1.49
CA GLU A 129 1.32 -0.41 -1.66
C GLU A 129 1.78 -0.20 -3.10
N ILE A 130 0.99 -0.65 -4.07
CA ILE A 130 1.23 -0.36 -5.49
C ILE A 130 1.31 1.15 -5.73
N LEU A 131 0.31 1.91 -5.26
CA LEU A 131 0.27 3.35 -5.48
C LEU A 131 1.47 4.04 -4.83
N ASN A 132 1.84 3.64 -3.61
CA ASN A 132 3.05 4.12 -2.95
C ASN A 132 4.32 3.82 -3.76
N PHE A 133 4.40 2.63 -4.35
CA PHE A 133 5.53 2.25 -5.19
C PHE A 133 5.61 3.13 -6.45
N PHE A 134 4.51 3.27 -7.18
CA PHE A 134 4.45 4.10 -8.38
C PHE A 134 4.85 5.55 -8.10
N LEU A 135 4.33 6.13 -7.02
CA LEU A 135 4.56 7.54 -6.73
C LEU A 135 5.96 7.80 -6.15
N ASN A 136 6.44 6.98 -5.21
CA ASN A 136 7.72 7.26 -4.55
C ASN A 136 8.94 6.78 -5.35
N TYR A 137 8.79 5.75 -6.18
CA TYR A 137 9.91 5.20 -6.94
C TYR A 137 9.84 5.61 -8.40
N LEU A 138 8.72 5.37 -9.09
CA LEU A 138 8.66 5.60 -10.54
C LEU A 138 8.54 7.08 -10.90
N VAL A 139 7.67 7.84 -10.24
CA VAL A 139 7.53 9.29 -10.52
C VAL A 139 8.79 10.04 -10.11
N VAL A 140 9.34 9.76 -8.93
CA VAL A 140 10.59 10.40 -8.47
C VAL A 140 11.74 10.09 -9.44
N TRP A 141 11.89 8.82 -9.84
CA TRP A 141 12.90 8.43 -10.83
C TRP A 141 12.70 9.16 -12.16
N LEU A 142 11.46 9.28 -12.65
CA LEU A 142 11.16 10.00 -13.89
C LEU A 142 11.55 11.48 -13.78
N LEU A 143 11.23 12.13 -12.67
CA LEU A 143 11.60 13.52 -12.41
C LEU A 143 13.13 13.70 -12.35
N ASP A 144 13.84 12.75 -11.74
CA ASP A 144 15.31 12.77 -11.72
C ASP A 144 15.93 12.60 -13.10
N VAL A 145 15.35 11.73 -13.95
CA VAL A 145 15.77 11.60 -15.36
C VAL A 145 15.60 12.93 -16.09
N ILE A 146 14.44 13.58 -15.97
CA ILE A 146 14.17 14.89 -16.60
C ILE A 146 15.17 15.94 -16.09
N LYS A 147 15.40 16.00 -14.78
CA LYS A 147 16.35 16.91 -14.15
C LYS A 147 17.78 16.71 -14.67
N ASN A 148 18.19 15.46 -14.84
CA ASN A 148 19.53 15.12 -15.35
C ASN A 148 19.68 15.44 -16.84
N ILE A 149 18.64 15.24 -17.67
CA ILE A 149 18.62 15.70 -19.06
C ILE A 149 18.78 17.22 -19.13
N GLY A 150 18.04 17.97 -18.30
CA GLY A 150 18.17 19.42 -18.23
C GLY A 150 19.58 19.89 -17.85
N LYS A 151 20.22 19.23 -16.87
CA LYS A 151 21.62 19.49 -16.50
C LYS A 151 22.58 19.18 -17.63
N PHE A 152 22.37 18.08 -18.35
CA PHE A 152 23.19 17.71 -19.50
C PHE A 152 23.12 18.77 -20.60
N ILE A 153 21.92 19.21 -20.97
CA ILE A 153 21.71 20.28 -21.97
C ILE A 153 22.40 21.58 -21.53
N LYS A 154 22.22 21.97 -20.27
CA LYS A 154 22.87 23.17 -19.71
C LYS A 154 24.40 23.09 -19.82
N ASN A 155 24.99 21.96 -19.45
CA ASN A 155 26.43 21.75 -19.50
C ASN A 155 26.95 21.71 -20.95
N ALA A 156 26.23 21.06 -21.87
CA ALA A 156 26.56 21.03 -23.29
C ALA A 156 26.53 22.44 -23.92
N TRP A 157 25.56 23.27 -23.53
CA TRP A 157 25.47 24.65 -23.98
C TRP A 157 26.63 25.51 -23.47
N LEU A 158 27.00 25.38 -22.18
CA LEU A 158 28.16 26.09 -21.61
C LEU A 158 29.48 25.69 -22.29
N LEU A 159 29.66 24.41 -22.61
CA LEU A 159 30.84 23.92 -23.36
C LEU A 159 30.93 24.54 -24.76
N ASN A 160 29.81 24.67 -25.47
CA ASN A 160 29.77 25.31 -26.79
C ASN A 160 30.11 26.81 -26.71
N PHE A 161 29.66 27.49 -25.65
CA PHE A 161 29.97 28.90 -25.43
C PHE A 161 31.48 29.12 -25.14
N VAL A 162 32.07 28.28 -24.29
CA VAL A 162 33.52 28.32 -23.99
C VAL A 162 34.36 28.04 -25.25
N TYR A 163 33.94 27.08 -26.08
CA TYR A 163 34.66 26.78 -27.32
C TYR A 163 34.61 27.95 -28.32
N LYS A 164 33.48 28.66 -28.40
CA LYS A 164 33.35 29.87 -29.23
C LYS A 164 34.21 31.05 -28.76
N GLN A 165 34.52 31.17 -27.47
CA GLN A 165 35.39 32.23 -26.95
C GLN A 165 36.90 31.96 -27.13
N LYS A 166 37.30 30.72 -27.44
CA LYS A 166 38.70 30.34 -27.71
C LYS A 166 39.11 30.47 -29.19
N LYS A 167 38.17 30.72 -30.09
CA LYS A 167 38.41 31.08 -31.50
C LYS A 167 38.36 32.58 -31.65
#